data_AF-A0A7L3XMM4-F1
#
_entry.id   AF-A0A7L3XMM4-F1
#
_cell.length_a   1.000
_cell.length_b   1.000
_cell.length_c   1.000
_cell.angle_alpha   90.00
_cell.angle_beta   90.00
_cell.angle_gamma   90.00
#
_symmetry.space_group_name_H-M   'P 1'
#
loop_
_entity.id
_entity.type
_entity.pdbx_description
1 polymer ?
#
loop_
_entity_poly.entity_id
_entity_poly.type
_entity_poly.pdbx_seq_one_letter_code
_entity_poly.pdbx_strand_id
1 'polypeptide(L)'
;DGEPVRPGVAMTDLATGLYTYGAIMAGLIQRYKTGKGLHIDCNLLSSQVACLTHVAANYLNCKIEAKRWGTAHGSIVPYQAFKTKDGYIVVGAGNDQQFVTVCKILNLPEVSKDSRYKTNTLRVQNRKELIDILSTR
;
A
#
# COMPACT_ATOMS: atom_id res chain seq x y z
N ASP A 1 15.98 7.56 -0.02
CA ASP A 1 17.04 7.68 -1.04
C ASP A 1 17.93 6.44 -1.22
N GLY A 2 17.50 5.24 -0.80
CA GLY A 2 18.26 4.02 -1.10
C GLY A 2 18.07 3.52 -2.54
N GLU A 3 18.85 2.51 -2.91
CA GLU A 3 18.74 1.78 -4.18
C GLU A 3 17.37 1.07 -4.32
N PRO A 4 16.90 0.79 -5.55
CA PRO A 4 15.77 -0.10 -5.77
C PRO A 4 16.00 -1.45 -5.10
N VAL A 5 14.98 -1.96 -4.41
CA VAL A 5 15.05 -3.23 -3.68
C VAL A 5 13.99 -4.19 -4.19
N ARG A 6 14.38 -5.46 -4.35
CA ARG A 6 13.45 -6.55 -4.68
C ARG A 6 12.58 -6.87 -3.46
N PRO A 7 11.27 -7.17 -3.62
CA PRO A 7 10.48 -7.79 -2.56
C PRO A 7 11.16 -9.07 -2.01
N GLY A 8 10.98 -9.36 -0.72
CA GLY A 8 11.65 -10.49 -0.05
C GLY A 8 11.26 -11.89 -0.55
N VAL A 9 10.31 -11.98 -1.47
CA VAL A 9 9.87 -13.22 -2.11
C VAL A 9 9.72 -13.00 -3.62
N ALA A 10 9.52 -14.08 -4.37
CA ALA A 10 9.18 -14.04 -5.79
C ALA A 10 7.74 -13.54 -6.02
N MET A 11 7.49 -12.26 -5.71
CA MET A 11 6.16 -11.66 -5.74
C MET A 11 5.50 -11.77 -7.12
N THR A 12 6.28 -11.59 -8.18
CA THR A 12 5.80 -11.71 -9.56
C THR A 12 5.34 -13.13 -9.87
N ASP A 13 6.12 -14.14 -9.50
CA ASP A 13 5.76 -15.56 -9.72
C ASP A 13 4.50 -15.94 -8.94
N LEU A 14 4.39 -15.50 -7.69
CA LEU A 14 3.20 -15.72 -6.86
C LEU A 14 1.95 -15.08 -7.48
N ALA A 15 2.06 -13.82 -7.94
CA ALA A 15 0.97 -13.12 -8.59
C ALA A 15 0.55 -13.81 -9.89
N THR A 16 1.50 -14.20 -10.73
CA THR A 16 1.21 -14.93 -11.97
C THR A 16 0.55 -16.26 -11.68
N GLY A 17 1.03 -17.03 -10.71
CA GLY A 17 0.38 -18.27 -10.28
C GLY A 17 -1.09 -18.09 -9.87
N LEU A 18 -1.38 -17.03 -9.10
CA LEU A 18 -2.76 -16.71 -8.69
C LEU A 18 -3.64 -16.26 -9.86
N TYR A 19 -3.11 -15.45 -10.79
CA TYR A 19 -3.84 -15.07 -12.01
C TYR A 19 -4.13 -16.29 -12.90
N THR A 20 -3.14 -17.14 -13.12
CA THR A 20 -3.28 -18.37 -13.90
C THR A 20 -4.29 -19.31 -13.25
N TYR A 21 -4.26 -19.48 -11.93
CA TYR A 21 -5.26 -20.24 -11.19
C TYR A 21 -6.67 -19.69 -11.43
N GLY A 22 -6.86 -18.37 -11.30
CA GLY A 22 -8.15 -17.73 -11.60
C GLY A 22 -8.62 -17.96 -13.04
N ALA A 23 -7.71 -17.86 -14.01
CA ALA A 23 -7.99 -18.11 -15.42
C ALA A 23 -8.38 -19.58 -15.68
N ILE A 24 -7.73 -20.54 -15.01
CA ILE A 24 -8.10 -21.97 -15.08
C ILE A 24 -9.52 -22.17 -14.53
N MET A 25 -9.84 -21.60 -13.37
CA MET A 25 -11.18 -21.69 -12.78
C MET A 25 -12.25 -21.11 -13.72
N ALA A 26 -12.00 -19.95 -14.32
CA ALA A 26 -12.88 -19.36 -15.32
C ALA A 26 -13.01 -20.25 -16.57
N GLY A 27 -11.91 -20.85 -17.02
CA GLY A 27 -11.90 -21.77 -18.16
C GLY A 27 -12.66 -23.07 -17.91
N LEU A 28 -12.63 -23.60 -16.69
CA LEU A 28 -13.44 -24.76 -16.31
C LEU A 28 -14.94 -24.44 -16.35
N ILE A 29 -15.35 -23.25 -15.89
CA ILE A 29 -16.74 -22.77 -15.99
C ILE A 29 -17.16 -22.63 -17.45
N GLN A 30 -16.31 -22.06 -18.30
CA GLN A 30 -16.57 -21.97 -19.74
C GLN A 30 -16.71 -23.36 -20.36
N ARG A 31 -15.81 -24.29 -20.04
CA ARG A 31 -15.86 -25.67 -20.53
C ARG A 31 -17.16 -26.36 -20.12
N TYR A 32 -17.62 -26.16 -18.89
CA TYR A 32 -18.88 -26.73 -18.42
C TYR A 32 -20.07 -26.23 -19.25
N LYS A 33 -20.10 -24.94 -19.61
CA LYS A 33 -21.19 -24.34 -20.38
C LYS A 33 -21.15 -24.67 -21.88
N THR A 34 -19.94 -24.84 -22.44
CA THR A 34 -19.76 -24.89 -23.90
C THR A 34 -19.27 -26.25 -24.41
N GLY A 35 -18.80 -27.13 -23.52
CA GLY A 35 -18.10 -28.36 -23.87
C GLY A 35 -16.69 -28.16 -24.42
N LYS A 36 -16.20 -26.92 -24.58
CA LYS A 36 -14.91 -26.61 -25.20
C LYS A 36 -13.89 -26.11 -24.18
N GLY A 37 -12.65 -26.58 -24.31
CA GLY A 37 -11.51 -26.02 -23.60
C GLY A 37 -11.08 -24.66 -24.17
N LEU A 38 -10.05 -24.08 -23.57
CA LEU A 38 -9.41 -22.84 -24.03
C LEU A 38 -7.91 -22.89 -23.75
N HIS A 39 -7.14 -22.02 -24.42
CA HIS A 39 -5.74 -21.78 -24.12
C HIS A 39 -5.61 -20.57 -23.19
N ILE A 40 -4.79 -20.70 -22.13
CA ILE A 40 -4.49 -19.62 -21.19
C ILE A 40 -3.07 -19.14 -21.49
N ASP A 41 -2.94 -17.90 -21.94
CA ASP A 41 -1.66 -17.23 -22.06
C ASP A 41 -1.47 -16.31 -20.84
N CYS A 42 -0.46 -16.62 -20.04
CA CYS A 42 -0.10 -15.88 -18.85
C CYS A 42 1.40 -15.56 -18.87
N ASN A 43 1.77 -14.35 -18.50
CA ASN A 43 3.16 -13.94 -18.43
C ASN A 43 3.43 -13.09 -17.17
N LEU A 44 4.70 -13.12 -16.73
CA LEU A 44 5.15 -12.46 -15.52
C LEU A 44 4.98 -10.93 -15.59
N LEU A 45 5.22 -10.32 -16.75
CA LEU A 45 5.17 -8.86 -16.92
C LEU A 45 3.75 -8.33 -16.73
N SER A 46 2.76 -8.92 -17.40
CA SER A 46 1.35 -8.51 -17.30
C SER A 46 0.83 -8.67 -15.87
N SER A 47 1.20 -9.75 -15.17
CA SER A 47 0.85 -9.92 -13.76
C SER A 47 1.48 -8.84 -12.89
N GLN A 48 2.77 -8.52 -13.09
CA GLN A 48 3.46 -7.48 -12.34
C GLN A 48 2.83 -6.09 -12.56
N VAL A 49 2.48 -5.76 -13.81
CA VAL A 49 1.82 -4.49 -14.16
C VAL A 49 0.46 -4.41 -13.48
N ALA A 50 -0.32 -5.49 -13.46
CA ALA A 50 -1.61 -5.53 -12.79
C ALA A 50 -1.49 -5.29 -11.27
N CYS A 51 -0.42 -5.77 -10.63
CA CYS A 51 -0.17 -5.56 -9.20
C CYS A 51 0.17 -4.11 -8.83
N LEU A 52 0.43 -3.20 -9.78
CA LEU A 52 0.74 -1.80 -9.48
C LEU A 52 -0.46 -1.04 -8.86
N THR A 53 -1.69 -1.49 -9.11
CA THR A 53 -2.94 -0.96 -8.51
C THR A 53 -2.98 0.59 -8.49
N HIS A 54 -2.92 1.19 -7.30
CA HIS A 54 -2.97 2.64 -7.08
C HIS A 54 -1.73 3.38 -7.61
N VAL A 55 -0.56 2.72 -7.67
CA VAL A 55 0.66 3.33 -8.23
C VAL A 55 0.49 3.57 -9.72
N ALA A 56 -0.07 2.61 -10.46
CA ALA A 56 -0.41 2.79 -11.87
C ALA A 56 -1.51 3.85 -12.05
N ALA A 57 -2.56 3.84 -11.21
CA ALA A 57 -3.63 4.82 -11.27
C ALA A 57 -3.12 6.27 -11.09
N ASN A 58 -2.19 6.50 -10.15
CA ASN A 58 -1.58 7.81 -9.93
C ASN A 58 -0.86 8.33 -11.18
N TYR A 59 -0.11 7.47 -11.86
CA TYR A 59 0.56 7.86 -13.10
C TYR A 59 -0.42 8.08 -14.26
N LEU A 60 -1.36 7.15 -14.47
CA LEU A 60 -2.29 7.22 -15.59
C LEU A 60 -3.22 8.44 -15.49
N ASN A 61 -3.74 8.73 -14.30
CA ASN A 61 -4.72 9.79 -14.09
C ASN A 61 -4.09 11.16 -13.80
N CYS A 62 -2.94 11.20 -13.13
CA CYS A 62 -2.35 12.45 -12.63
C CYS A 62 -0.92 12.71 -13.12
N LYS A 63 -0.32 11.80 -13.90
CA LYS A 63 1.09 11.86 -14.35
C LYS A 63 2.09 11.96 -13.18
N ILE A 64 1.70 11.46 -12.01
CA ILE A 64 2.56 11.43 -10.84
C ILE A 64 3.38 10.15 -10.89
N GLU A 65 4.69 10.29 -11.10
CA GLU A 65 5.62 9.16 -11.08
C GLU A 65 5.76 8.56 -9.68
N ALA A 66 5.89 7.23 -9.63
CA ALA A 66 6.10 6.49 -8.41
C ALA A 66 7.44 6.88 -7.76
N LYS A 67 7.43 7.03 -6.44
CA LYS A 67 8.63 7.29 -5.64
C LYS A 67 8.85 6.17 -4.64
N ARG A 68 10.10 6.01 -4.19
CA ARG A 68 10.47 5.06 -3.14
C ARG A 68 10.06 5.61 -1.78
N TRP A 69 8.98 5.08 -1.21
CA TRP A 69 8.44 5.51 0.09
C TRP A 69 8.95 4.68 1.28
N GLY A 70 9.82 3.69 1.05
CA GLY A 70 10.19 2.73 2.08
C GLY A 70 8.96 1.95 2.55
N THR A 71 8.67 2.00 3.85
CA THR A 71 7.48 1.37 4.43
C THR A 71 6.26 2.29 4.44
N ALA A 72 6.40 3.55 4.04
CA ALA A 72 5.34 4.54 4.14
C ALA A 72 4.35 4.48 2.97
N HIS A 73 3.09 4.80 3.25
CA HIS A 73 2.11 5.08 2.21
C HIS A 73 2.34 6.47 1.60
N GLY A 74 2.16 6.60 0.28
CA GLY A 74 2.43 7.85 -0.43
C GLY A 74 1.42 8.97 -0.13
N SER A 75 0.17 8.61 0.16
CA SER A 75 -0.94 9.56 0.31
C SER A 75 -1.69 9.50 1.64
N ILE A 76 -1.25 8.67 2.59
CA ILE A 76 -1.91 8.50 3.90
C ILE A 76 -0.86 8.63 4.99
N VAL A 77 -1.13 9.46 6.00
CA VAL A 77 -0.20 9.71 7.12
C VAL A 77 -0.98 9.76 8.45
N PRO A 78 -0.50 9.09 9.51
CA PRO A 78 0.57 8.10 9.52
C PRO A 78 0.12 6.79 8.88
N TYR A 79 0.93 6.25 7.97
CA TYR A 79 0.81 4.87 7.50
C TYR A 79 2.21 4.39 7.12
N GLN A 80 2.96 3.89 8.10
CA GLN A 80 4.34 3.42 7.90
C GLN A 80 4.82 2.55 9.05
N ALA A 81 5.99 1.94 8.89
CA ALA A 81 6.70 1.29 9.99
C ALA A 81 7.32 2.34 10.95
N PHE A 82 7.18 2.10 12.24
CA PHE A 82 7.81 2.84 13.34
C PHE A 82 8.70 1.90 14.13
N LYS A 83 9.86 2.40 14.57
CA LYS A 83 10.80 1.64 15.40
C LYS A 83 10.28 1.60 16.83
N THR A 84 10.27 0.43 17.44
CA THR A 84 9.97 0.23 18.87
C THR A 84 11.26 -0.09 19.64
N LYS A 85 11.12 -0.41 20.93
CA LYS A 85 12.24 -0.83 21.79
C LYS A 85 12.99 -2.06 21.24
N ASP A 86 12.26 -2.99 20.65
CA ASP A 86 12.72 -4.34 20.31
C ASP A 86 12.47 -4.74 18.85
N GLY A 87 11.88 -3.86 18.04
CA GLY A 87 11.58 -4.16 16.66
C GLY A 87 10.92 -3.01 15.92
N TYR A 88 9.96 -3.37 15.07
CA TYR A 88 9.18 -2.43 14.27
C TYR A 88 7.72 -2.82 14.28
N ILE A 89 6.85 -1.83 14.30
CA ILE A 89 5.41 -2.00 14.10
C ILE A 89 4.95 -1.11 12.94
N VAL A 90 3.97 -1.57 12.17
CA VAL A 90 3.33 -0.72 11.16
C VAL A 90 2.10 -0.07 11.77
N VAL A 91 2.06 1.25 11.78
CA VAL A 91 0.90 2.02 12.25
C VAL A 91 0.26 2.69 11.05
N GLY A 92 -1.03 2.39 10.83
CA GLY A 92 -1.83 2.95 9.75
C GLY A 92 -3.12 3.59 10.28
N ALA A 93 -3.23 4.91 10.13
CA ALA A 93 -4.46 5.67 10.33
C ALA A 93 -5.02 6.09 8.97
N GLY A 94 -5.94 5.29 8.44
CA GLY A 94 -6.57 5.49 7.13
C GLY A 94 -7.56 6.66 7.06
N ASN A 95 -7.95 7.22 8.21
CA ASN A 95 -8.84 8.39 8.28
C ASN A 95 -8.60 9.22 9.55
N ASP A 96 -9.26 10.38 9.63
CA ASP A 96 -9.06 11.36 10.71
C ASP A 96 -9.50 10.82 12.09
N GLN A 97 -10.57 10.00 12.14
CA GLN A 97 -11.02 9.38 13.39
C GLN A 97 -10.00 8.36 13.92
N GLN A 98 -9.41 7.56 13.02
CA GLN A 98 -8.33 6.64 13.37
C GLN A 98 -7.09 7.41 13.82
N PHE A 99 -6.76 8.53 13.20
CA PHE A 99 -5.63 9.37 13.61
C PHE A 99 -5.82 9.92 15.03
N VAL A 100 -7.00 10.45 15.36
CA VAL A 100 -7.33 10.88 16.73
C VAL A 100 -7.17 9.72 17.72
N THR A 101 -7.56 8.51 17.34
CA THR A 101 -7.41 7.31 18.17
C THR A 101 -5.95 6.95 18.40
N VAL A 102 -5.12 6.98 17.35
CA VAL A 102 -3.66 6.77 17.45
C VAL A 102 -3.02 7.79 18.39
N CYS A 103 -3.33 9.09 18.22
CA CYS A 103 -2.84 10.14 19.10
C CYS A 103 -3.24 9.92 20.57
N LYS A 104 -4.47 9.46 20.83
CA LYS A 104 -4.91 9.13 22.20
C LYS A 104 -4.11 7.96 22.80
N ILE A 105 -3.92 6.88 22.04
CA ILE A 105 -3.16 5.70 22.49
C ILE A 105 -1.71 6.07 22.82
N LEU A 106 -1.10 6.95 22.02
CA LEU A 106 0.27 7.42 22.21
C LEU A 106 0.41 8.52 23.29
N ASN A 107 -0.68 8.87 23.99
CA ASN A 107 -0.72 9.96 24.96
C ASN A 107 -0.27 11.31 24.37
N LEU A 108 -0.72 11.60 23.14
CA LEU A 108 -0.49 12.84 22.40
C LEU A 108 -1.81 13.46 21.89
N PRO A 109 -2.86 13.60 22.71
CA PRO A 109 -4.17 14.07 22.24
C PRO A 109 -4.14 15.48 21.63
N GLU A 110 -3.22 16.35 22.07
CA GLU A 110 -3.00 17.70 21.54
C GLU A 110 -2.55 17.70 20.07
N VAL A 111 -1.76 16.71 19.64
CA VAL A 111 -1.31 16.58 18.24
C VAL A 111 -2.52 16.43 17.32
N SER A 112 -3.53 15.66 17.72
CA SER A 112 -4.75 15.50 16.91
C SER A 112 -5.61 16.77 16.81
N LYS A 113 -5.41 17.74 17.71
CA LYS A 113 -6.15 19.02 17.74
C LYS A 113 -5.43 20.13 16.98
N ASP A 114 -4.13 19.99 16.72
CA ASP A 114 -3.33 20.93 15.96
C ASP A 114 -3.92 21.12 14.55
N SER A 115 -4.07 22.39 14.13
CA SER A 115 -4.62 22.74 12.82
C SER A 115 -3.85 22.11 11.67
N ARG A 116 -2.55 21.82 11.84
CA ARG A 116 -1.67 21.20 10.84
C ARG A 116 -1.95 19.71 10.62
N TYR A 117 -2.69 19.04 11.51
CA TYR A 117 -2.89 17.58 11.46
C TYR A 117 -4.36 17.14 11.42
N LYS A 118 -5.31 18.10 11.36
CA LYS A 118 -6.76 17.82 11.41
C LYS A 118 -7.25 16.87 10.31
N THR A 119 -6.73 17.02 9.10
CA THR A 119 -7.14 16.19 7.95
C THR A 119 -5.94 15.44 7.37
N ASN A 120 -6.20 14.33 6.70
CA ASN A 120 -5.15 13.56 6.04
C ASN A 120 -4.30 14.41 5.08
N THR A 121 -4.93 15.31 4.32
CA THR A 121 -4.22 16.23 3.42
C THR A 121 -3.19 17.08 4.16
N LEU A 122 -3.60 17.66 5.30
CA LEU A 122 -2.71 18.49 6.13
C LEU A 122 -1.60 17.63 6.76
N ARG A 123 -1.90 16.38 7.17
CA ARG A 123 -0.89 15.43 7.65
C ARG A 123 0.11 15.02 6.58
N VAL A 124 -0.32 14.87 5.33
CA VAL A 124 0.56 14.59 4.19
C VAL A 124 1.48 15.77 3.92
N GLN A 125 0.98 17.01 3.97
CA GLN A 125 1.77 18.22 3.81
C GLN A 125 2.82 18.38 4.92
N ASN A 126 2.45 18.10 6.16
CA ASN A 126 3.31 18.22 7.34
C ASN A 126 3.92 16.87 7.78
N ARG A 127 4.09 15.92 6.84
CA ARG A 127 4.46 14.53 7.12
C ARG A 127 5.70 14.41 7.99
N LYS A 128 6.79 15.09 7.60
CA LYS A 128 8.09 14.92 8.25
C LYS A 128 8.00 15.22 9.75
N GLU A 129 7.47 16.40 10.07
CA GLU A 129 7.29 16.84 11.45
C GLU A 129 6.35 15.91 12.24
N LEU A 130 5.21 15.52 11.65
CA LEU A 130 4.27 14.63 12.32
C LEU A 130 4.90 13.26 12.63
N ILE A 131 5.62 12.68 11.68
CA ILE A 131 6.28 11.39 11.88
C ILE A 131 7.38 11.49 12.94
N ASP A 132 8.13 12.59 12.97
CA ASP A 132 9.15 12.82 14.00
C ASP A 132 8.50 12.88 15.39
N ILE A 133 7.39 13.61 15.56
CA ILE A 133 6.62 13.67 16.81
C ILE A 133 6.15 12.26 17.22
N LEU A 134 5.51 11.53 16.32
CA LEU A 134 4.98 10.19 16.61
C LEU A 134 6.07 9.18 16.94
N SER A 135 7.28 9.34 16.38
CA SER A 135 8.41 8.43 16.60
C SER A 135 9.13 8.64 17.94
N THR A 136 8.76 9.68 18.71
CA THR A 136 9.32 9.90 20.06
C THR A 136 8.71 9.01 21.15
N ARG A 137 7.68 8.22 20.80
CA ARG A 137 6.96 7.31 21.69
C ARG A 137 7.19 5.87 21.28
#